data_AF-A0A397IGS6-F1
#
_entry.id   AF-A0A397IGS6-F1
#
_cell.length_a   1.000
_cell.length_b   1.000
_cell.length_c   1.000
_cell.angle_alpha   90.00
_cell.angle_beta   90.00
_cell.angle_gamma   90.00
#
_symmetry.space_group_name_H-M   'P 1'
#
loop_
_entity.id
_entity.type
_entity.pdbx_description
1 polymer ?
#
loop_
_entity_poly.entity_id
_entity_poly.type
_entity_poly.pdbx_seq_one_letter_code
_entity_poly.pdbx_strand_id
1 'polypeptide(L)' 'MRADNVLRVILNVTLFRGMNVERSQEKFVRLFAFEGNGASLVHLAIKLSNSNEADNLYEAIKDATLRA' A
#
# COMPACT_ATOMS: atom_id res chain seq x y z
N MET A 1 0.81 7.66 -4.70
CA MET A 1 2.17 8.07 -4.24
C MET A 1 2.90 8.78 -5.37
N ARG A 2 3.73 9.78 -5.05
CA ARG A 2 4.54 10.52 -6.01
C ARG A 2 5.99 10.54 -5.55
N ALA A 3 6.93 10.52 -6.50
CA ALA A 3 8.35 10.66 -6.21
C ALA A 3 8.67 12.10 -5.80
N ASP A 4 9.64 12.25 -4.90
CA ASP A 4 10.15 13.55 -4.47
C ASP A 4 10.76 14.32 -5.65
N ASN A 5 10.76 15.65 -5.54
CA ASN A 5 11.26 16.62 -6.51
C ASN A 5 10.47 16.71 -7.84
N VAL A 6 10.28 15.60 -8.55
CA VAL A 6 9.64 15.57 -9.88
C VAL A 6 8.12 15.40 -9.79
N LEU A 7 7.58 15.03 -8.60
CA LEU A 7 6.17 14.75 -8.36
C LEU A 7 5.56 13.70 -9.33
N ARG A 8 6.41 12.89 -9.96
CA ARG A 8 6.01 11.82 -10.88
C ARG A 8 5.21 10.78 -10.10
N VAL A 9 4.07 10.34 -10.65
CA VAL A 9 3.29 9.24 -10.05
C VAL A 9 4.11 7.96 -10.11
N ILE A 10 4.30 7.33 -8.95
CA ILE A 10 5.06 6.06 -8.81
C ILE A 10 4.21 4.93 -8.25
N LEU A 11 3.02 5.24 -7.72
CA LEU A 11 2.04 4.25 -7.29
C LEU A 11 0.67 4.88 -7.40
N ASN A 12 -0.20 4.29 -8.21
CA ASN A 12 -1.59 4.69 -8.35
C ASN A 12 -2.45 3.43 -8.43
N VAL A 13 -2.91 2.97 -7.28
CA VAL A 13 -3.69 1.75 -7.14
C VAL A 13 -4.98 2.05 -6.42
N THR A 14 -6.07 1.45 -6.90
CA THR A 14 -7.39 1.54 -6.26
C THR A 14 -7.45 0.52 -5.13
N LEU A 15 -7.89 0.95 -3.95
CA LEU A 15 -8.18 0.03 -2.85
C LEU A 15 -9.46 -0.74 -3.17
N PHE A 16 -9.47 -2.04 -2.91
CA PHE A 16 -10.60 -2.92 -3.19
C PHE A 16 -10.90 -3.83 -1.98
N ARG A 17 -12.15 -4.26 -1.86
CA ARG A 17 -12.54 -5.21 -0.80
C ARG A 17 -11.75 -6.51 -0.92
N GLY A 18 -11.20 -6.97 0.20
CA GLY A 18 -10.40 -8.20 0.23
C GLY A 18 -8.95 -8.01 -0.26
N MET A 19 -8.50 -6.77 -0.45
CA MET A 19 -7.09 -6.49 -0.70
C MET A 19 -6.24 -7.06 0.45
N ASN A 20 -5.31 -7.95 0.12
CA ASN A 20 -4.41 -8.52 1.10
C ASN A 20 -3.36 -7.47 1.49
N VAL A 21 -3.24 -7.23 2.78
CA VAL A 21 -2.23 -6.35 3.36
C VAL A 21 -1.61 -7.13 4.51
N GLU A 22 -0.29 -7.26 4.46
CA GLU A 22 0.48 -8.01 5.45
C GLU A 22 1.42 -7.06 6.18
N ARG A 23 1.41 -7.19 7.51
CA ARG A 23 2.41 -6.56 8.36
C ARG A 23 3.64 -7.45 8.40
N SER A 24 4.70 -7.05 7.71
CA SER A 24 6.00 -7.71 7.89
C SER A 24 6.59 -7.24 9.21
N GLN A 25 7.12 -8.14 10.04
CA GLN A 25 7.98 -7.73 11.17
C GLN A 25 9.05 -6.78 10.60
N GLU A 26 9.29 -5.62 11.25
CA GLU A 26 10.03 -4.42 10.79
C GLU A 26 9.17 -3.25 10.28
N LYS A 27 9.77 -2.27 9.58
CA LYS A 27 9.17 -1.03 9.08
C LYS A 27 8.59 -1.18 7.66
N PHE A 28 8.08 -2.36 7.33
CA PHE A 28 7.56 -2.68 6.01
C PHE A 28 6.09 -3.07 6.08
N VAL A 29 5.31 -2.54 5.13
CA VAL A 29 3.94 -2.97 4.85
C VAL A 29 3.93 -3.60 3.47
N ARG A 30 3.49 -4.86 3.39
CA ARG A 30 3.33 -5.56 2.11
C ARG A 30 1.86 -5.47 1.71
N LEU A 31 1.62 -5.19 0.44
CA LEU A 31 0.26 -5.09 -0.08
C LEU A 31 0.18 -5.65 -1.50
N PHE A 32 -0.99 -6.21 -1.81
CA PHE A 32 -1.29 -6.81 -3.09
C PHE A 32 -2.25 -5.90 -3.82
N ALA A 33 -1.82 -5.31 -4.93
CA ALA A 33 -2.61 -4.34 -5.66
C ALA A 33 -2.74 -4.75 -7.13
N PHE A 34 -3.76 -4.23 -7.81
CA PHE A 34 -3.83 -4.32 -9.26
C PHE A 34 -3.28 -3.02 -9.86
N GLU A 35 -2.26 -3.14 -10.71
CA GLU A 35 -1.70 -2.02 -11.45
C GLU A 35 -2.23 -2.01 -12.90
N GLY A 36 -2.45 -0.82 -13.46
CA GLY A 36 -3.07 -0.64 -14.77
C GLY A 36 -4.60 -0.79 -14.74
N ASN A 37 -5.22 -1.11 -15.87
CA ASN A 37 -6.68 -1.32 -15.99
C ASN A 37 -7.14 -2.65 -15.35
N GLY A 38 -6.60 -3.03 -14.19
CA GLY A 38 -6.98 -4.23 -13.44
C GLY A 38 -6.35 -5.55 -13.94
N ALA A 39 -5.40 -5.50 -14.88
CA ALA A 39 -4.89 -6.70 -15.56
C ALA A 39 -3.70 -7.38 -14.87
N SER A 40 -3.00 -6.71 -13.96
CA SER A 40 -1.78 -7.25 -13.34
C SER A 40 -1.79 -7.09 -11.84
N LEU A 41 -1.82 -8.24 -11.13
CA LEU A 41 -1.60 -8.29 -9.70
C LEU A 41 -0.11 -8.04 -9.42
N VAL A 42 0.18 -7.01 -8.65
CA VAL A 42 1.53 -6.64 -8.24
C VAL A 42 1.69 -6.77 -6.73
N HIS A 43 2.87 -7.24 -6.33
CA HIS A 43 3.26 -7.36 -4.93
C HIS A 43 4.14 -6.17 -4.58
N LEU A 44 3.66 -5.33 -3.68
CA LEU A 44 4.33 -4.10 -3.29
C LEU A 44 4.79 -4.18 -1.84
N ALA A 45 5.97 -3.65 -1.56
CA ALA A 45 6.49 -3.48 -0.21
C ALA A 45 6.81 -2.00 0.02
N ILE A 46 6.09 -1.37 0.94
CA ILE A 46 6.31 0.02 1.34
C ILE A 46 7.18 0.02 2.59
N LYS A 47 8.38 0.60 2.47
CA LYS A 47 9.29 0.82 3.60
C LYS A 47 9.03 2.18 4.22
N LEU A 48 8.81 2.20 5.52
CA LEU A 48 8.59 3.42 6.30
C LEU A 48 9.80 3.72 7.19
N SER A 49 9.79 4.91 7.79
CA SER A 49 10.88 5.40 8.64
C SER A 49 11.00 4.59 9.94
N ASN A 50 9.87 4.28 10.57
CA ASN A 50 9.79 3.55 11.83
C ASN A 50 8.62 2.54 11.85
N SER A 51 8.55 1.71 12.89
CA SER A 51 7.53 0.65 13.03
C SER A 51 6.13 1.19 13.32
N ASN A 52 6.02 2.34 14.02
CA ASN A 52 4.73 2.93 14.38
C ASN A 52 4.04 3.50 13.15
N GLU A 53 4.78 4.16 12.25
CA GLU A 53 4.24 4.61 10.96
C GLU A 53 3.75 3.43 10.11
N ALA A 54 4.46 2.30 10.16
CA ALA A 54 4.04 1.09 9.45
C ALA A 54 2.77 0.48 10.03
N ASP A 55 2.56 0.61 11.34
CA ASP A 55 1.33 0.19 11.99
C ASP A 55 0.16 1.11 11.62
N ASN A 56 0.38 2.44 11.70
CA ASN A 56 -0.61 3.44 11.30
C ASN A 56 -1.05 3.27 9.84
N LEU A 57 -0.12 3.02 8.93
CA LEU A 57 -0.44 2.79 7.52
C LEU A 57 -1.22 1.48 7.33
N TYR A 58 -0.82 0.41 8.03
CA TYR A 58 -1.52 -0.88 7.97
C TYR A 58 -2.98 -0.75 8.43
N GLU A 59 -3.20 -0.14 9.58
CA GLU A 59 -4.53 0.12 10.16
C GLU A 59 -5.40 0.95 9.20
N ALA A 60 -4.84 2.04 8.66
CA ALA A 60 -5.56 2.93 7.74
C ALA A 60 -5.99 2.24 6.44
N ILE A 61 -5.11 1.42 5.85
CA ILE A 61 -5.45 0.67 4.62
C ILE A 61 -6.51 -0.40 4.94
N LYS A 62 -6.40 -1.08 6.09
CA LYS A 62 -7.34 -2.12 6.51
C LYS A 62 -8.74 -1.56 6.79
N ASP A 63 -8.84 -0.43 7.49
CA ASP A 63 -10.12 0.27 7.68
C ASP A 63 -10.71 0.74 6.34
N ALA A 64 -9.89 1.32 5.46
CA ALA A 64 -10.34 1.76 4.15
C ALA A 64 -10.85 0.60 3.26
N THR A 65 -10.18 -0.55 3.28
CA THR A 65 -10.59 -1.73 2.48
C THR A 65 -11.80 -2.48 3.06
N LEU A 66 -12.08 -2.33 4.37
CA LEU A 66 -13.34 -2.76 4.97
C LEU A 66 -14.53 -1.87 4.53
N ARG A 67 -14.28 -0.58 4.29
CA ARG A 67 -15.30 0.41 3.89
C ARG A 67 -15.50 0.55 2.38
N ALA A 68 -14.52 0.11 1.58
CA ALA A 68 -14.50 0.20 0.11
C ALA A 68 -15.64 -0.56 -0.59
#